data_AF-A0A1J3JEE0-F1
#
_entry.id   AF-A0A1J3JEE0-F1
#
_cell.length_a   1.000
_cell.length_b   1.000
_cell.length_c   1.000
_cell.angle_alpha   90.00
_cell.angle_beta   90.00
_cell.angle_gamma   90.00
#
_symmetry.space_group_name_H-M   'P 1'
#
loop_
_entity.id
_entity.type
_entity.pdbx_description
1 polymer ?
#
loop_
_entity_poly.entity_id
_entity_poly.type
_entity_poly.pdbx_seq_one_letter_code
_entity_poly.pdbx_strand_id
1 'polypeptide(L)' 'EEDYEPQYITYSGYSQTTDAYLKWEENMEASFQSNQVPLAEQLPYALDTLTGPAYEWWEQEENTRVYYNEPAHTWES' A
#
# COMPACT_ATOMS: atom_id res chain seq x y z
N GLU A 1 8.26 13.06 -27.01
CA GLU A 1 8.80 12.25 -25.91
C GLU A 1 7.98 12.61 -24.70
N GLU A 2 7.03 11.75 -24.32
CA GLU A 2 6.30 11.94 -23.06
C GLU A 2 7.19 11.31 -21.99
N ASP A 3 7.86 12.16 -21.21
CA ASP A 3 8.52 11.77 -19.96
C ASP A 3 7.43 11.18 -19.06
N TYR A 4 7.28 9.85 -19.10
CA TYR A 4 6.59 9.11 -18.06
C TYR A 4 7.49 9.18 -16.82
N GLU A 5 7.48 10.30 -16.10
CA GLU A 5 7.85 10.23 -14.68
C GLU A 5 6.88 9.23 -14.06
N PRO A 6 7.36 8.13 -13.44
CA PRO A 6 6.48 7.29 -12.66
C PRO A 6 5.91 8.21 -11.60
N GLN A 7 4.62 8.54 -11.71
CA GLN A 7 3.92 9.21 -10.62
C GLN A 7 4.09 8.27 -9.44
N TYR A 8 4.95 8.65 -8.49
CA TYR A 8 5.14 7.90 -7.27
C TYR A 8 3.80 7.95 -6.57
N ILE A 9 3.02 6.88 -6.73
CA ILE A 9 1.76 6.70 -6.02
C ILE A 9 2.19 6.57 -4.56
N THR A 10 1.99 7.59 -3.76
CA THR A 10 2.32 7.56 -2.32
C THR A 10 1.09 7.92 -1.51
N TYR A 11 0.84 7.19 -0.44
CA TYR A 11 -0.23 7.51 0.51
C TYR A 11 0.35 7.80 1.88
N SER A 12 0.12 9.02 2.36
CA SER A 12 0.67 9.49 3.63
C SER A 12 -0.29 9.34 4.80
N GLY A 13 -1.57 9.10 4.56
CA GLY A 13 -2.59 9.07 5.62
C GLY A 13 -2.97 10.44 6.20
N TYR A 14 -2.40 11.55 5.72
CA TYR A 14 -2.78 12.90 6.18
C TYR A 14 -4.12 13.39 5.63
N SER A 15 -4.52 12.92 4.45
CA SER A 15 -5.86 13.18 3.93
C SER A 15 -6.85 12.24 4.62
N GLN A 16 -7.65 12.77 5.56
CA GLN A 16 -8.69 12.01 6.28
C GLN A 16 -9.88 11.61 5.39
N THR A 17 -9.81 11.81 4.08
CA THR A 17 -10.89 11.46 3.16
C THR A 17 -10.73 10.03 2.71
N THR A 18 -11.74 9.21 2.97
CA THR A 18 -11.87 7.83 2.44
C THR A 18 -11.52 7.76 0.95
N ASP A 19 -11.88 8.78 0.18
CA ASP A 19 -11.60 8.90 -1.26
C ASP A 19 -10.10 8.84 -1.61
N ALA A 20 -9.23 9.36 -0.75
CA ALA A 20 -7.79 9.36 -1.00
C ALA A 20 -7.18 7.97 -0.80
N TYR A 21 -7.67 7.24 0.21
CA TYR A 21 -7.32 5.85 0.44
C TYR A 21 -7.84 4.96 -0.69
N LEU A 22 -9.12 5.08 -1.05
CA LEU A 22 -9.73 4.30 -2.14
C LEU A 22 -9.01 4.54 -3.48
N LYS A 23 -8.66 5.79 -3.77
CA LYS A 23 -7.89 6.10 -4.97
C LYS A 23 -6.48 5.51 -4.96
N TRP A 24 -5.84 5.45 -3.79
CA TRP A 24 -4.54 4.79 -3.66
C TRP A 24 -4.68 3.28 -3.89
N GLU A 25 -5.71 2.64 -3.34
CA GLU A 25 -6.01 1.22 -3.54
C GLU A 25 -6.27 0.90 -5.02
N GLU A 26 -7.09 1.69 -5.71
CA GLU A 26 -7.34 1.56 -7.16
C GLU A 26 -6.06 1.69 -7.98
N ASN A 27 -5.18 2.64 -7.61
CA ASN A 27 -3.90 2.84 -8.29
C ASN A 27 -2.93 1.66 -8.05
N MET A 28 -2.93 1.06 -6.85
CA MET A 28 -2.13 -0.13 -6.55
C MET A 28 -2.61 -1.32 -7.38
N GLU A 29 -3.92 -1.53 -7.44
CA GLU A 29 -4.52 -2.60 -8.23
C GLU A 29 -4.20 -2.46 -9.73
N ALA A 30 -4.31 -1.25 -10.27
CA ALA A 30 -3.90 -0.95 -11.64
C ALA A 30 -2.39 -1.19 -11.86
N SER A 31 -1.56 -0.86 -10.88
CA SER A 31 -0.11 -1.09 -10.92
C SER A 31 0.24 -2.57 -10.90
N PHE A 32 -0.45 -3.37 -10.09
CA PHE A 32 -0.25 -4.82 -10.04
C PHE A 32 -0.60 -5.50 -11.35
N GLN A 33 -1.73 -5.11 -11.92
CA GLN A 33 -2.18 -5.64 -13.21
C GLN A 33 -1.24 -5.24 -14.35
N SER A 34 -0.84 -3.96 -14.41
CA SER A 34 0.03 -3.46 -15.50
C SER A 34 1.44 -4.02 -15.43
N ASN A 35 1.99 -4.23 -14.23
CA ASN A 35 3.36 -4.73 -14.04
C ASN A 35 3.41 -6.24 -13.81
N GLN A 36 2.27 -6.93 -13.84
CA GLN A 36 2.13 -8.35 -13.51
C GLN A 36 2.79 -8.73 -12.18
N VAL A 37 2.56 -7.91 -11.15
CA VAL A 37 3.17 -8.10 -9.82
C VAL A 37 2.65 -9.40 -9.20
N PRO A 38 3.53 -10.35 -8.84
CA PRO A 38 3.14 -11.58 -8.15
C PRO A 38 2.44 -11.29 -6.83
N LEU A 39 1.44 -12.10 -6.46
CA LEU A 39 0.68 -11.94 -5.20
C LEU A 39 1.57 -11.80 -3.96
N ALA A 40 2.70 -12.52 -3.92
CA ALA A 40 3.64 -12.46 -2.81
C ALA A 40 4.41 -11.12 -2.71
N GLU A 41 4.47 -10.35 -3.80
CA GLU A 41 5.17 -9.07 -3.89
C GLU A 41 4.22 -7.87 -3.84
N GLN A 42 2.91 -8.08 -3.98
CA GLN A 42 1.91 -7.00 -3.97
C GLN A 42 1.87 -6.23 -2.66
N LEU A 43 1.82 -6.95 -1.53
CA LEU A 43 1.83 -6.30 -0.22
C LEU A 43 3.14 -5.52 0.01
N PRO A 44 4.35 -6.10 -0.13
CA PRO A 44 5.60 -5.35 -0.05
C PRO A 44 5.63 -4.11 -0.96
N TYR A 45 5.16 -4.25 -2.20
CA TYR A 45 5.10 -3.15 -3.15
C TYR A 45 4.19 -2.02 -2.67
N ALA A 46 3.01 -2.34 -2.15
CA ALA A 46 2.10 -1.33 -1.59
C ALA A 46 2.69 -0.66 -0.35
N LEU A 47 3.38 -1.41 0.52
CA LEU A 47 4.01 -0.86 1.71
C LEU A 47 5.11 0.15 1.39
N ASP A 48 5.87 -0.07 0.30
CA ASP A 48 6.87 0.90 -0.18
C ASP A 48 6.26 2.23 -0.62
N THR A 49 4.95 2.26 -0.88
CA THR A 49 4.20 3.49 -1.22
C THR A 49 3.57 4.19 -0.02
N LEU A 50 3.53 3.53 1.14
CA LEU A 50 3.05 4.14 2.37
C LEU A 50 4.11 5.08 2.94
N THR A 51 3.67 6.24 3.41
CA THR A 51 4.55 7.22 4.04
C THR A 51 3.85 7.83 5.26
N GLY A 52 4.61 8.49 6.13
CA GLY A 52 4.06 9.26 7.25
C GLY A 52 3.08 8.45 8.13
N PRO A 53 1.96 9.06 8.56
CA PRO A 53 0.94 8.41 9.40
C PRO A 53 0.41 7.07 8.89
N ALA A 54 0.29 6.88 7.57
CA ALA A 54 -0.18 5.60 7.02
C ALA A 54 0.84 4.47 7.24
N TYR A 55 2.13 4.78 7.06
CA TYR A 55 3.20 3.81 7.36
C TYR A 55 3.30 3.52 8.86
N GLU A 56 3.24 4.56 9.70
CA GLU A 56 3.26 4.40 11.16
C GLU A 56 2.09 3.56 11.68
N TRP A 57 0.90 3.71 11.09
CA TRP A 57 -0.27 2.89 11.41
C TRP A 57 -0.02 1.42 11.03
N TRP A 58 0.51 1.18 9.82
CA TRP A 58 0.84 -0.17 9.37
C TRP A 58 1.87 -0.86 10.28
N GLU A 59 2.92 -0.15 10.70
CA GLU A 59 3.91 -0.70 11.62
C GLU A 59 3.28 -1.11 12.97
N GLN A 60 2.30 -0.36 13.47
CA GLN A 60 1.58 -0.72 14.69
C GLN A 60 0.70 -1.95 14.50
N GLU A 61 0.03 -2.06 13.36
CA GLU A 61 -0.79 -3.22 13.03
C GLU A 61 0.05 -4.49 12.91
N GLU A 62 1.19 -4.41 12.22
CA GLU A 62 2.15 -5.50 12.07
C GLU A 62 2.71 -5.96 13.43
N ASN A 63 3.05 -5.02 14.31
CA ASN A 63 3.49 -5.32 15.66
C ASN A 63 2.38 -6.01 16.49
N THR A 64 1.14 -5.54 16.35
CA THR A 64 -0.03 -6.11 17.02
C THR A 64 -0.27 -7.55 16.55
N ARG A 65 -0.25 -7.78 15.24
CA ARG A 65 -0.36 -9.10 14.63
C ARG A 65 0.70 -10.06 15.18
N VAL A 66 1.95 -9.63 15.26
CA VAL A 66 3.05 -10.43 15.84
C VAL A 66 2.81 -10.74 17.31
N TYR A 67 2.35 -9.75 18.09
CA TYR A 67 2.07 -9.92 19.51
C TYR A 67 0.95 -10.94 19.77
N TYR A 68 -0.10 -10.94 18.94
CA TYR A 68 -1.23 -11.87 19.04
C TYR A 68 -1.06 -13.16 18.22
N ASN A 69 0.08 -13.33 17.53
CA ASN A 69 0.37 -14.47 16.66
C ASN A 69 -0.72 -14.69 15.60
N GLU A 70 -1.18 -13.60 15.01
CA GLU A 70 -2.15 -13.58 13.91
C GLU A 70 -1.46 -13.90 12.58
N PRO A 71 -2.20 -14.42 11.57
CA PRO A 71 -1.64 -14.73 10.26
C PRO A 71 -1.13 -13.47 9.57
N ALA A 72 -0.11 -13.62 8.72
CA ALA A 72 0.41 -12.53 7.90
C ALA A 72 -0.68 -11.97 6.98
N HIS A 73 -0.76 -10.65 6.91
CA HIS A 73 -1.62 -9.96 5.96
C HIS A 73 -1.22 -10.26 4.53
N THR A 74 -2.20 -10.20 3.64
CA THR A 74 -1.97 -10.15 2.19
C THR A 74 -2.47 -8.81 1.68
N TRP A 75 -2.20 -8.49 0.42
CA TRP A 75 -2.75 -7.26 -0.17
C TRP A 75 -4.29 -7.19 -0.05
N GLU A 76 -4.96 -8.33 -0.19
CA GLU A 76 -6.43 -8.42 -0.18
C GLU A 76 -7.04 -8.69 1.21
N SER A 77 -6.24 -8.84 2.29
CA SER A 77 -6.69 -9.39 3.59
C SER A 77 -6.16 -8.70 4.84
#